data_AF-A0A3D0P4K2-F1
#
_entry.id   AF-A0A3D0P4K2-F1
#
_cell.length_a   1.000
_cell.length_b   1.000
_cell.length_c   1.000
_cell.angle_alpha   90.00
_cell.angle_beta   90.00
_cell.angle_gamma   90.00
#
_symmetry.space_group_name_H-M   'P 1'
#
loop_
_entity.id
_entity.type
_entity.pdbx_description
1 polymer ?
#
loop_
_entity_poly.entity_id
_entity_poly.type
_entity_poly.pdbx_seq_one_letter_code
_entity_poly.pdbx_strand_id
1 'polypeptide(L)'
;FACIVATYATNLGSLIEVVNKFGSFFYGSLLGVFVLAIAVKRANARGAFFGLMFGVASVWVASNFTNIEFLWFNVVGCLVTVIAGYLISLTVPNEPTANTENAAPAA
;
A
#
# COMPACT_ATOMS: atom_id res chain seq x y z
N PHE A 1 -6.32 31.91 -9.87
CA PHE A 1 -6.05 30.53 -9.41
C PHE A 1 -4.56 30.19 -9.44
N ALA A 2 -3.89 30.26 -10.61
CA ALA A 2 -2.45 29.97 -10.73
C ALA A 2 -1.54 30.80 -9.79
N CYS A 3 -1.78 32.10 -9.62
CA CYS A 3 -0.96 32.94 -8.72
C CYS A 3 -1.14 32.58 -7.24
N ILE A 4 -2.34 32.15 -6.82
CA ILE A 4 -2.63 31.73 -5.44
C ILE A 4 -1.92 30.41 -5.14
N VAL A 5 -1.97 29.46 -6.10
CA VAL A 5 -1.25 28.18 -6.01
C VAL A 5 0.26 28.40 -6.00
N ALA A 6 0.78 29.33 -6.80
CA ALA A 6 2.20 29.67 -6.84
C ALA A 6 2.70 30.26 -5.49
N THR A 7 1.94 31.15 -4.87
CA THR A 7 2.29 31.70 -3.54
C THR A 7 2.21 30.64 -2.45
N TYR A 8 1.23 29.73 -2.50
CA TYR A 8 1.15 28.59 -1.58
C TYR A 8 2.31 27.60 -1.76
N ALA A 9 2.70 27.32 -3.01
CA ALA A 9 3.83 26.44 -3.33
C ALA A 9 5.18 26.99 -2.83
N THR A 10 5.29 28.32 -2.69
CA THR A 10 6.50 28.98 -2.18
C THR A 10 6.60 28.92 -0.65
N ASN A 11 5.48 28.71 0.06
CA ASN A 11 5.43 28.68 1.54
C ASN A 11 5.59 27.26 2.14
N LEU A 12 5.66 26.21 1.32
CA LEU A 12 5.65 24.80 1.76
C LEU A 12 7.03 24.13 1.83
N GLY A 13 8.13 24.89 1.76
CA GLY A 13 9.47 24.33 1.60
C GLY A 13 9.77 23.95 0.15
N SER A 14 10.79 23.14 -0.11
CA SER A 14 11.16 22.74 -1.47
C SER A 14 10.02 21.94 -2.13
N LEU A 15 9.70 22.19 -3.40
CA LEU A 15 8.75 21.35 -4.17
C LEU A 15 9.13 19.86 -4.11
N ILE A 16 10.43 19.57 -4.04
CA ILE A 16 10.96 18.22 -3.85
C ILE A 16 10.49 17.62 -2.51
N GLU A 17 10.46 18.41 -1.43
CA GLU A 17 10.07 17.96 -0.09
C GLU A 17 8.58 17.63 -0.04
N VAL A 18 7.74 18.48 -0.63
CA VAL A 18 6.30 18.24 -0.75
C VAL A 18 6.04 16.97 -1.55
N VAL A 19 6.67 16.82 -2.72
CA VAL A 19 6.52 15.60 -3.56
C VAL A 19 7.01 14.36 -2.82
N ASN A 20 8.11 14.45 -2.08
CA ASN A 20 8.65 13.30 -1.35
C ASN A 20 7.77 12.91 -0.15
N LYS A 21 7.13 13.90 0.48
CA LYS A 21 6.12 13.68 1.52
C LYS A 21 4.89 12.98 0.95
N PHE A 22 4.32 13.46 -0.14
CA PHE A 22 3.20 12.78 -0.81
C PHE A 22 3.58 11.40 -1.36
N GLY A 23 4.77 11.27 -1.93
CA GLY A 23 5.30 10.02 -2.46
C GLY A 23 5.44 8.96 -1.38
N SER A 24 6.02 9.32 -0.23
CA SER A 24 6.26 8.38 0.86
C SER A 24 4.99 7.82 1.51
N PHE A 25 3.88 8.57 1.45
CA PHE A 25 2.57 8.08 1.90
C PHE A 25 2.05 6.90 1.07
N PHE A 26 2.21 7.01 -0.25
CA PHE A 26 1.62 6.07 -1.18
C PHE A 26 2.57 4.93 -1.54
N TYR A 27 3.86 5.23 -1.71
CA TYR A 27 4.89 4.23 -2.04
C TYR A 27 5.02 3.16 -0.96
N GLY A 28 4.93 3.52 0.33
CA GLY A 28 5.05 2.54 1.42
C GLY A 28 3.97 1.46 1.35
N SER A 29 2.73 1.88 1.19
CA SER A 29 1.59 0.95 1.12
C SER A 29 1.61 0.12 -0.18
N LEU A 30 1.97 0.72 -1.32
CA LEU A 30 2.13 -0.02 -2.58
C LEU A 30 3.26 -1.05 -2.52
N LEU A 31 4.43 -0.66 -2.02
CA LEU A 31 5.57 -1.55 -1.81
C LEU A 31 5.16 -2.73 -0.92
N GLY A 32 4.43 -2.47 0.17
CA GLY A 32 3.92 -3.51 1.04
C GLY A 32 3.00 -4.52 0.34
N VAL A 33 2.13 -4.07 -0.56
CA VAL A 33 1.29 -4.98 -1.37
C VAL A 33 2.13 -5.83 -2.31
N PHE A 34 3.11 -5.24 -2.99
CA PHE A 34 4.02 -5.99 -3.87
C PHE A 34 4.83 -7.04 -3.09
N VAL A 35 5.35 -6.66 -1.92
CA VAL A 35 6.06 -7.58 -1.02
C VAL A 35 5.12 -8.70 -0.57
N LEU A 36 3.88 -8.39 -0.20
CA LEU A 36 2.89 -9.39 0.19
C LEU A 36 2.62 -10.39 -0.96
N ALA A 37 2.46 -9.89 -2.18
CA ALA A 37 2.20 -10.72 -3.36
C ALA A 37 3.36 -11.67 -3.70
N ILE A 38 4.62 -11.24 -3.50
CA ILE A 38 5.81 -12.05 -3.80
C ILE A 38 6.14 -12.99 -2.63
N ALA A 39 6.10 -12.49 -1.39
CA ALA A 39 6.55 -13.23 -0.21
C ALA A 39 5.51 -14.24 0.30
N VAL A 40 4.22 -13.99 0.07
CA VAL A 40 3.14 -14.84 0.59
C VAL A 40 2.54 -15.68 -0.54
N LYS A 41 2.89 -16.97 -0.57
CA LYS A 41 2.34 -17.96 -1.53
C LYS A 41 0.81 -18.10 -1.46
N ARG A 42 0.21 -17.66 -0.34
CA ARG A 42 -1.23 -17.64 -0.08
C ARG A 42 -1.85 -16.24 -0.19
N ALA A 43 -1.19 -15.30 -0.89
CA ALA A 43 -1.68 -13.94 -1.03
C ALA A 43 -3.01 -13.92 -1.81
N ASN A 44 -4.06 -13.44 -1.16
CA ASN A 44 -5.38 -13.26 -1.74
C ASN A 44 -5.59 -11.80 -2.14
N ALA A 45 -6.33 -11.56 -3.23
CA ALA A 45 -6.67 -10.20 -3.68
C ALA A 45 -7.37 -9.37 -2.59
N ARG A 46 -8.23 -10.02 -1.78
CA ARG A 46 -8.88 -9.41 -0.61
C ARG A 46 -7.86 -9.01 0.46
N GLY A 47 -6.88 -9.87 0.77
CA GLY A 47 -5.81 -9.57 1.73
C GLY A 47 -4.96 -8.38 1.28
N ALA A 48 -4.58 -8.33 0.00
CA ALA A 48 -3.87 -7.19 -0.58
C ALA A 48 -4.68 -5.88 -0.52
N PHE A 49 -5.98 -5.92 -0.84
CA PHE A 49 -6.85 -4.74 -0.82
C PHE A 49 -7.03 -4.17 0.59
N PHE A 50 -7.40 -5.01 1.55
CA PHE A 50 -7.57 -4.57 2.93
C PHE A 50 -6.22 -4.19 3.56
N GLY A 51 -5.15 -4.94 3.28
CA GLY A 51 -3.79 -4.60 3.71
C GLY A 51 -3.38 -3.21 3.25
N LEU A 52 -3.63 -2.86 1.98
CA LEU A 52 -3.37 -1.51 1.44
C LEU A 52 -4.17 -0.44 2.18
N MET A 53 -5.46 -0.68 2.44
CA MET A 53 -6.33 0.27 3.14
C MET A 53 -5.84 0.52 4.58
N PHE A 54 -5.42 -0.54 5.30
CA PHE A 54 -4.82 -0.42 6.62
C PHE A 54 -3.44 0.26 6.58
N GLY A 55 -2.62 -0.02 5.56
CA GLY A 55 -1.33 0.63 5.35
C GLY A 55 -1.46 2.14 5.21
N VAL A 56 -2.33 2.59 4.30
CA VAL A 56 -2.62 4.02 4.06
C VAL A 56 -3.19 4.68 5.31
N ALA A 57 -4.12 4.01 6.01
CA ALA A 57 -4.67 4.52 7.27
C ALA A 57 -3.60 4.67 8.36
N SER A 58 -2.65 3.73 8.46
CA SER A 58 -1.57 3.79 9.45
C SER A 58 -0.63 4.97 9.18
N VAL A 59 -0.31 5.23 7.91
CA VAL A 59 0.55 6.37 7.55
C VAL A 59 -0.18 7.70 7.78
N TRP A 60 -1.49 7.74 7.53
CA TRP A 60 -2.32 8.90 7.85
C TRP A 60 -2.32 9.23 9.34
N VAL A 61 -2.43 8.21 10.21
CA VAL A 61 -2.30 8.38 11.66
C VAL A 61 -0.88 8.80 12.05
N ALA A 62 0.15 8.15 11.49
CA ALA A 62 1.56 8.45 11.77
C ALA A 62 1.94 9.89 11.40
N SER A 63 1.37 10.42 10.32
CA SER A 63 1.60 11.80 9.89
C SER A 63 0.90 12.84 10.76
N ASN A 64 -0.15 12.48 11.49
CA ASN A 64 -0.80 13.37 12.47
C ASN A 64 -0.03 13.40 13.79
N PHE A 65 0.62 12.29 14.16
CA PHE A 65 1.29 12.14 15.46
C PHE A 65 2.78 12.50 15.45
N THR A 66 3.46 12.56 14.29
CA THR A 66 4.93 12.64 14.28
C THR A 66 5.51 13.57 13.22
N ASN A 67 6.37 14.49 13.66
CA ASN A 67 7.21 15.36 12.82
C ASN A 67 8.50 14.59 12.43
N ILE A 68 8.34 13.45 11.76
CA ILE A 68 9.45 12.59 11.32
C ILE A 68 9.67 12.80 9.81
N GLU A 69 10.93 12.68 9.38
CA GLU A 69 11.34 12.62 7.98
C GLU A 69 10.47 11.67 7.16
N PHE A 70 10.05 12.14 5.98
CA PHE A 70 9.09 11.47 5.09
C PHE A 70 9.45 10.00 4.79
N LEU A 71 10.73 9.64 4.82
CA LEU A 71 11.22 8.29 4.52
C LEU A 71 10.65 7.22 5.48
N TRP A 72 10.35 7.60 6.73
CA TRP A 72 9.87 6.64 7.73
C TRP A 72 8.42 6.21 7.51
N PHE A 73 7.61 7.07 6.88
CA PHE A 73 6.26 6.71 6.46
C PHE A 73 6.23 5.55 5.46
N ASN A 74 7.28 5.42 4.65
CA ASN A 74 7.38 4.36 3.66
C ASN A 74 7.53 2.98 4.33
N VAL A 75 8.40 2.90 5.36
CA VAL A 75 8.65 1.66 6.11
C VAL A 75 7.44 1.28 6.96
N VAL A 76 6.82 2.26 7.64
CA VAL A 76 5.61 2.03 8.43
C VAL A 76 4.46 1.55 7.55
N GLY A 77 4.20 2.24 6.43
CA GLY A 77 3.15 1.84 5.48
C GLY A 77 3.39 0.44 4.91
N CYS A 78 4.63 0.10 4.58
CA CYS A 78 4.99 -1.23 4.08
C CYS A 78 4.76 -2.32 5.12
N LEU A 79 5.29 -2.15 6.34
CA LEU A 79 5.16 -3.14 7.42
C LEU A 79 3.69 -3.38 7.79
N VAL A 80 2.91 -2.32 7.96
CA VAL A 80 1.50 -2.45 8.31
C VAL A 80 0.71 -3.11 7.18
N THR A 81 1.00 -2.78 5.92
CA THR A 81 0.35 -3.42 4.76
C THR A 81 0.64 -4.91 4.71
N VAL A 82 1.90 -5.31 4.90
CA VAL A 82 2.30 -6.73 4.87
C VAL A 82 1.67 -7.48 6.05
N ILE A 83 1.71 -6.94 7.26
CA ILE A 83 1.16 -7.60 8.45
C ILE A 83 -0.36 -7.72 8.34
N ALA A 84 -1.07 -6.62 8.06
CA ALA A 84 -2.53 -6.61 7.93
C ALA A 84 -2.98 -7.49 6.76
N GLY A 85 -2.30 -7.38 5.61
CA GLY A 85 -2.61 -8.18 4.43
C GLY A 85 -2.37 -9.67 4.66
N TYR A 86 -1.30 -10.04 5.36
CA TYR A 86 -1.03 -11.42 5.74
C TYR A 86 -2.09 -11.98 6.69
N LEU A 87 -2.44 -11.25 7.76
CA LEU A 87 -3.46 -11.67 8.73
C LEU A 87 -4.83 -11.92 8.05
N ILE A 88 -5.20 -11.06 7.11
CA ILE A 88 -6.46 -11.20 6.35
C ILE A 88 -6.36 -12.32 5.32
N SER A 89 -5.19 -12.54 4.72
CA SER A 89 -4.99 -13.66 3.80
C SER A 89 -5.04 -15.02 4.49
N LEU A 90 -4.82 -15.09 5.82
CA LEU A 90 -4.97 -16.32 6.60
C LEU A 90 -6.44 -16.69 6.85
N THR A 91 -7.31 -15.69 7.00
CA THR A 91 -8.74 -15.90 7.30
C THR A 91 -9.59 -16.17 6.06
N VAL A 92 -9.11 -15.80 4.87
CA VAL A 92 -9.79 -16.07 3.59
C VAL A 92 -9.33 -17.42 3.02
N PRO A 93 -10.23 -18.39 2.82
CA PRO A 93 -9.92 -19.63 2.09
C PRO A 93 -9.53 -19.31 0.65
N ASN A 94 -8.48 -19.93 0.13
CA ASN A 94 -8.18 -19.87 -1.29
C ASN A 94 -9.30 -20.59 -2.03
N GLU A 95 -9.95 -19.92 -2.98
CA GLU A 95 -10.75 -20.63 -3.97
C GLU A 95 -9.80 -21.58 -4.72
N PRO A 96 -10.14 -22.88 -4.84
CA PRO A 96 -9.33 -23.82 -5.60
C PRO A 96 -9.23 -23.28 -7.03
N THR A 97 -8.00 -23.10 -7.51
CA THR A 97 -7.72 -22.85 -8.93
C THR A 97 -8.51 -23.89 -9.72
N ALA A 98 -9.60 -23.46 -10.37
CA ALA A 98 -10.41 -24.35 -11.17
C ALA A 98 -9.50 -25.00 -12.21
N ASN A 99 -9.42 -26.32 -12.18
CA ASN A 99 -8.71 -27.13 -13.16
C ASN A 99 -9.36 -26.94 -14.54
N THR A 100 -9.03 -25.86 -15.23
CA THR A 100 -9.47 -25.62 -16.61
C THR A 100 -8.76 -26.56 -17.61
N GLU A 101 -7.78 -27.35 -17.16
CA GLU A 101 -7.02 -28.25 -18.03
C GLU A 101 -7.66 -29.63 -18.25
N ASN A 102 -8.72 -30.00 -17.51
CA ASN A 102 -9.42 -31.30 -17.66
C ASN A 102 -10.79 -31.22 -18.36
N ALA A 103 -11.03 -30.16 -19.13
CA ALA A 103 -12.26 -29.99 -19.93
C ALA A 103 -12.01 -30.16 -21.44
N ALA A 104 -11.10 -31.06 -21.85
CA ALA A 104 -11.16 -31.62 -23.19
C ALA A 104 -12.06 -32.87 -23.13
N PRO A 105 -13.27 -32.85 -23.70
CA PRO A 105 -14.08 -34.06 -23.79
C PRO A 105 -13.37 -35.07 -24.68
N ALA A 106 -13.28 -36.30 -24.17
CA ALA A 106 -13.07 -37.48 -24.98
C ALA A 106 -14.26 -37.65 -25.96
N ALA A 107 -13.95 -38.14 -27.16
CA ALA A 107 -14.81 -38.49 -28.30
C ALA A 107 -14.95 -37.43 -29.41
#